data_AF-B2GJ79-F1
#
_entry.id   AF-B2GJ79-F1
#
_cell.length_a   1.000
_cell.length_b   1.000
_cell.length_c   1.000
_cell.angle_alpha   90.00
_cell.angle_beta   90.00
_cell.angle_gamma   90.00
#
_symmetry.space_group_name_H-M   'P 1'
#
loop_
_entity.id
_entity.type
_entity.pdbx_description
1 polymer ?
#
loop_
_entity_poly.entity_id
_entity_poly.type
_entity_poly.pdbx_seq_one_letter_code
_entity_poly.pdbx_strand_id
1 'polypeptide(L)'
;MTLAPEPTTTIRLREPEDLLALIPHQTGHPPREASVVFLPATGGHAVCLGLDTPGEDRDVDVLADELGDVLRTVPHCGEAVVVVYSDHEHGPQLTVTVPALERWTAVAQRLGLTLLRTLVVGPAHWWDAEAPYLPRPVRLVADSAVNAQLVAMGSGAEPGSLCRDSLDRDRWRERGIRVFGADEGPHTAGSAVPVREASGQGTADREAPDRKELGGGGTGPAAPPPGDLDRARSRLRLWDRAVSRVGAQREDWVHTVLRLSDHELRELVAGLEDHATRDALLYLWLTGSLERAQAALEGLHVALRHLSGEAGRGTEPATDVVDEALRCVVTVSGEWDGPPHWDTLDGAHRVLQVLAAVLRGALPAAEHPVPPAGRGSEEPEPGPAQQPRSAQERLVTVTAVLAQIEQYRGRSHTAARMLRDLDRELAGAGDGPRRRRARGRSALGDVQRRLSTVVAPWWCADRRTSWPGRHTWARSSPAPA
;
A
#
# COMPACT_ATOMS: atom_id res chain seq x y z
N MET A 1 -35.37 1.74 -1.44
CA MET A 1 -35.24 1.58 -2.90
C MET A 1 -34.21 0.51 -3.15
N THR A 2 -34.65 -0.66 -3.61
CA THR A 2 -33.78 -1.79 -3.94
C THR A 2 -33.24 -1.54 -5.34
N LEU A 3 -32.01 -1.04 -5.44
CA LEU A 3 -31.33 -0.94 -6.73
C LEU A 3 -31.05 -2.37 -7.19
N ALA A 4 -31.64 -2.74 -8.33
CA ALA A 4 -31.25 -3.95 -9.04
C ALA A 4 -29.74 -3.91 -9.32
N PRO A 5 -29.04 -5.06 -9.35
CA PRO A 5 -27.64 -5.08 -9.78
C PRO A 5 -27.56 -4.46 -11.17
N GLU A 6 -26.85 -3.34 -11.28
CA GLU A 6 -26.61 -2.68 -12.55
C GLU A 6 -25.95 -3.67 -13.53
N PRO A 7 -26.29 -3.61 -14.82
CA PRO A 7 -25.66 -4.48 -15.82
C PRO A 7 -24.15 -4.28 -15.80
N THR A 8 -23.41 -5.39 -15.81
CA THR A 8 -21.95 -5.44 -15.94
C THR A 8 -21.53 -4.52 -17.08
N THR A 9 -20.81 -3.45 -16.74
CA THR A 9 -20.43 -2.40 -17.70
C THR A 9 -19.58 -3.03 -18.81
N THR A 10 -20.09 -3.03 -20.04
CA THR A 10 -19.38 -3.60 -21.18
C THR A 10 -18.12 -2.77 -21.48
N ILE A 11 -16.97 -3.43 -21.58
CA ILE A 11 -15.70 -2.81 -21.98
C ILE A 11 -15.52 -3.00 -23.48
N ARG A 12 -15.27 -1.91 -24.20
CA ARG A 12 -15.07 -1.94 -25.65
C ARG A 12 -13.60 -1.77 -25.99
N LEU A 13 -12.96 -2.84 -26.44
CA LEU A 13 -11.60 -2.83 -26.97
C LEU A 13 -11.63 -2.37 -28.44
N ARG A 14 -10.91 -1.30 -28.77
CA ARG A 14 -10.85 -0.74 -30.14
C ARG A 14 -9.46 -0.89 -30.73
N GLU A 15 -8.45 -0.67 -29.91
CA GLU A 15 -7.05 -0.68 -30.30
C GLU A 15 -6.25 -1.66 -29.42
N PRO A 16 -5.06 -2.13 -29.86
CA PRO A 16 -4.22 -3.00 -29.03
C PRO A 16 -3.90 -2.40 -27.66
N GLU A 17 -3.74 -1.08 -27.57
CA GLU A 17 -3.57 -0.32 -26.34
C GLU A 17 -4.68 -0.62 -25.31
N ASP A 18 -5.93 -0.77 -25.77
CA ASP A 18 -7.06 -1.08 -24.90
C ASP A 18 -6.97 -2.48 -24.31
N LEU A 19 -6.49 -3.46 -25.10
CA LEU A 19 -6.26 -4.82 -24.63
C LEU A 19 -5.09 -4.86 -23.65
N LEU A 20 -3.99 -4.19 -23.98
CA LEU A 20 -2.82 -4.07 -23.10
C LEU A 20 -3.18 -3.36 -21.79
N ALA A 21 -4.12 -2.40 -21.84
CA ALA A 21 -4.65 -1.74 -20.66
C ALA A 21 -5.50 -2.70 -19.84
N LEU A 22 -6.36 -3.49 -20.47
CA LEU A 22 -7.24 -4.44 -19.80
C LEU A 22 -6.48 -5.53 -19.04
N ILE A 23 -5.39 -6.06 -19.60
CA ILE A 23 -4.70 -7.25 -19.06
C ILE A 23 -4.27 -7.06 -17.59
N PRO A 24 -3.53 -6.01 -17.20
CA PRO A 24 -3.15 -5.77 -15.80
C PRO A 24 -4.33 -5.67 -14.82
N HIS A 25 -5.50 -5.23 -15.29
CA HIS A 25 -6.72 -5.18 -14.49
C HIS A 25 -7.36 -6.55 -14.29
N GLN A 26 -7.21 -7.47 -15.27
CA GLN A 26 -7.70 -8.85 -15.18
C GLN A 26 -6.76 -9.74 -14.36
N THR A 27 -5.45 -9.57 -14.52
CA THR A 27 -4.42 -10.30 -13.75
C THR A 27 -4.21 -9.70 -12.35
N GLY A 28 -4.63 -8.46 -12.14
CA GLY A 28 -4.45 -7.70 -10.90
C GLY A 28 -3.07 -7.06 -10.75
N HIS A 29 -2.12 -7.36 -11.62
CA HIS A 29 -0.79 -6.73 -11.64
C HIS A 29 -0.29 -6.63 -13.07
N PRO A 30 0.58 -5.67 -13.41
CA PRO A 30 1.28 -5.68 -14.69
C PRO A 30 2.05 -7.00 -14.81
N PRO A 31 1.81 -7.82 -15.83
CA PRO A 31 2.61 -9.01 -16.06
C PRO A 31 4.07 -8.63 -16.36
N ARG A 32 5.03 -9.43 -15.89
CA ARG A 32 6.47 -9.23 -16.11
C ARG A 32 7.09 -10.59 -16.39
N GLU A 33 7.97 -10.66 -17.39
CA GLU A 33 8.60 -11.91 -17.83
C GLU A 33 7.59 -13.07 -18.00
N ALA A 34 6.42 -12.73 -18.54
CA ALA A 34 5.27 -13.61 -18.62
C ALA A 34 4.53 -13.43 -19.95
N SER A 35 3.85 -14.47 -20.37
CA SER A 35 2.99 -14.46 -21.55
C SER A 35 1.54 -14.49 -21.12
N VAL A 36 0.71 -13.70 -21.79
CA VAL A 36 -0.73 -13.66 -21.57
C VAL A 36 -1.44 -14.09 -22.84
N VAL A 37 -2.28 -15.10 -22.74
CA VAL A 37 -3.14 -15.57 -23.83
C VAL A 37 -4.55 -15.04 -23.60
N PHE A 38 -4.99 -14.16 -24.48
CA PHE A 38 -6.33 -13.59 -24.48
C PHE A 38 -7.21 -14.32 -25.49
N LEU A 39 -8.26 -14.97 -24.99
CA LEU A 39 -9.16 -15.84 -25.74
C LEU A 39 -10.56 -15.22 -25.82
N PRO A 40 -10.93 -14.58 -26.93
CA PRO A 40 -12.30 -14.15 -27.13
C PRO A 40 -13.27 -15.34 -27.12
N ALA A 41 -14.43 -15.13 -26.53
CA ALA A 41 -15.54 -16.07 -26.47
C ALA A 41 -16.81 -15.43 -27.07
N THR A 42 -17.82 -16.26 -27.33
CA THR A 42 -19.11 -15.76 -27.83
C THR A 42 -19.82 -14.92 -26.76
N GLY A 43 -20.69 -14.00 -27.21
CA GLY A 43 -21.47 -13.15 -26.29
C GLY A 43 -20.70 -11.99 -25.67
N GLY A 44 -19.51 -11.65 -26.18
CA GLY A 44 -18.71 -10.52 -25.68
C GLY A 44 -17.91 -10.83 -24.40
N HIS A 45 -17.76 -12.12 -24.09
CA HIS A 45 -16.88 -12.59 -23.03
C HIS A 45 -15.48 -12.87 -23.57
N ALA A 46 -14.48 -12.86 -22.69
CA ALA A 46 -13.13 -13.28 -23.02
C ALA A 46 -12.46 -13.86 -21.78
N VAL A 47 -11.47 -14.72 -22.01
CA VAL A 47 -10.62 -15.29 -20.95
C VAL A 47 -9.19 -14.82 -21.11
N CYS A 48 -8.59 -14.45 -19.99
CA CYS A 48 -7.20 -13.99 -19.91
C CYS A 48 -6.41 -15.02 -19.10
N LEU A 49 -5.46 -15.69 -19.73
CA LEU A 49 -4.62 -16.71 -19.10
C LEU A 49 -3.19 -16.18 -18.98
N GLY A 50 -2.69 -16.04 -17.75
CA GLY A 50 -1.28 -15.74 -17.49
C GLY A 50 -0.46 -17.03 -17.43
N LEU A 51 0.65 -17.06 -18.17
CA LEU A 51 1.54 -18.21 -18.33
C LEU A 51 2.99 -17.73 -18.28
N ASP A 52 3.91 -18.62 -17.90
CA ASP A 52 5.33 -18.31 -18.02
C ASP A 52 5.70 -18.15 -19.50
N THR A 53 6.56 -17.18 -19.80
CA THR A 53 7.07 -17.04 -21.18
C THR A 53 7.94 -18.25 -21.52
N PRO A 54 7.66 -18.98 -22.62
CA PRO A 54 8.38 -20.20 -22.95
C PRO A 54 9.84 -19.91 -23.33
N GLY A 55 10.74 -20.19 -22.39
CA GLY A 55 12.20 -20.13 -22.57
C GLY A 55 12.74 -21.23 -23.50
N GLU A 56 14.05 -21.20 -23.78
CA GLU A 56 14.65 -22.06 -24.79
C GLU A 56 14.49 -23.56 -24.54
N ASP A 57 14.50 -23.93 -23.26
CA ASP A 57 14.48 -25.32 -22.81
C ASP A 57 13.08 -25.92 -22.68
N ARG A 58 12.01 -25.13 -22.87
CA ARG A 58 10.63 -25.63 -22.70
C ARG A 58 10.12 -26.28 -23.98
N ASP A 59 9.69 -27.54 -23.85
CA ASP A 59 9.11 -28.31 -24.94
C ASP A 59 7.75 -27.73 -25.35
N VAL A 60 7.62 -27.46 -26.66
CA VAL A 60 6.41 -26.92 -27.29
C VAL A 60 5.25 -27.90 -27.19
N ASP A 61 5.51 -29.21 -27.31
CA ASP A 61 4.47 -30.23 -27.24
C ASP A 61 3.86 -30.31 -25.84
N VAL A 62 4.71 -30.27 -24.81
CA VAL A 62 4.26 -30.27 -23.41
C VAL A 62 3.43 -29.02 -23.10
N LEU A 63 3.89 -27.84 -23.53
CA LEU A 63 3.16 -26.59 -23.32
C LEU A 63 1.82 -26.59 -24.08
N ALA A 64 1.78 -27.14 -25.29
CA ALA A 64 0.55 -27.27 -26.05
C ALA A 64 -0.43 -28.22 -25.36
N ASP A 65 0.02 -29.36 -24.85
CA ASP A 65 -0.84 -30.29 -24.11
C ASP A 65 -1.42 -29.66 -22.84
N GLU A 66 -0.59 -28.96 -22.05
CA GLU A 66 -1.01 -28.22 -20.84
C GLU A 66 -2.08 -27.15 -21.15
N LEU A 67 -1.83 -26.32 -22.17
CA LEU A 67 -2.79 -25.30 -22.58
C LEU A 67 -4.04 -25.95 -23.19
N GLY A 68 -3.90 -27.03 -23.94
CA GLY A 68 -5.01 -27.81 -24.50
C GLY A 68 -5.95 -28.37 -23.45
N ASP A 69 -5.41 -28.84 -22.32
CA ASP A 69 -6.20 -29.28 -21.16
C ASP A 69 -7.04 -28.13 -20.58
N VAL A 70 -6.45 -26.93 -20.45
CA VAL A 70 -7.16 -25.73 -19.98
C VAL A 70 -8.24 -25.30 -20.98
N LEU A 71 -7.91 -25.22 -22.26
CA LEU A 71 -8.83 -24.78 -23.32
C LEU A 71 -10.08 -25.67 -23.42
N ARG A 72 -9.97 -26.97 -23.16
CA ARG A 72 -11.12 -27.87 -23.10
C ARG A 72 -12.15 -27.50 -22.02
N THR A 73 -11.74 -26.75 -21.00
CA THR A 73 -12.61 -26.33 -19.88
C THR A 73 -13.16 -24.91 -20.04
N VAL A 74 -12.69 -24.16 -21.04
CA VAL A 74 -12.95 -22.73 -21.19
C VAL A 74 -13.71 -22.46 -22.48
N PRO A 75 -14.80 -21.67 -22.48
CA PRO A 75 -15.44 -21.24 -23.72
C PRO A 75 -14.52 -20.29 -24.51
N HIS A 76 -14.22 -20.62 -25.76
CA HIS A 76 -13.44 -19.80 -26.69
C HIS A 76 -13.92 -19.98 -28.13
N CYS A 77 -13.59 -19.03 -29.01
CA CYS A 77 -13.94 -19.10 -30.44
C CYS A 77 -12.83 -19.70 -31.33
N GLY A 78 -11.70 -20.12 -30.73
CA GLY A 78 -10.55 -20.67 -31.47
C GLY A 78 -9.61 -19.59 -32.01
N GLU A 79 -9.88 -18.33 -31.70
CA GLU A 79 -8.99 -17.20 -31.93
C GLU A 79 -8.27 -16.83 -30.63
N ALA A 80 -7.05 -16.31 -30.73
CA ALA A 80 -6.28 -15.86 -29.58
C ALA A 80 -5.43 -14.63 -29.92
N VAL A 81 -5.23 -13.76 -28.93
CA VAL A 81 -4.15 -12.76 -28.94
C VAL A 81 -3.14 -13.17 -27.89
N VAL A 82 -1.87 -13.22 -28.27
CA VAL A 82 -0.77 -13.50 -27.34
C VAL A 82 -0.03 -12.21 -27.04
N VAL A 83 0.23 -11.96 -25.77
CA VAL A 83 1.00 -10.80 -25.30
C VAL A 83 2.19 -11.28 -24.51
N VAL A 84 3.40 -10.95 -24.95
CA VAL A 84 4.66 -11.33 -24.28
C VAL A 84 5.20 -10.11 -23.55
N TYR A 85 5.31 -10.19 -22.22
CA TYR A 85 5.89 -9.16 -21.38
C TYR A 85 7.35 -9.49 -21.08
N SER A 86 8.25 -8.52 -21.29
CA SER A 86 9.66 -8.62 -20.92
C SER A 86 10.13 -7.33 -20.24
N ASP A 87 10.97 -7.49 -19.23
CA ASP A 87 11.62 -6.40 -18.51
C ASP A 87 12.88 -5.88 -19.23
N HIS A 88 13.28 -6.49 -20.34
CA HIS A 88 14.46 -6.08 -21.11
C HIS A 88 14.12 -5.01 -22.17
N GLU A 89 14.92 -3.93 -22.22
CA GLU A 89 14.85 -2.98 -23.33
C GLU A 89 15.40 -3.63 -24.61
N HIS A 90 14.50 -3.86 -25.56
CA HIS A 90 14.88 -4.31 -26.88
C HIS A 90 15.11 -3.05 -27.74
N GLY A 91 16.37 -2.75 -28.04
CA GLY A 91 16.77 -1.56 -28.80
C GLY A 91 16.24 -1.53 -30.24
N PRO A 92 16.44 -0.42 -30.99
CA PRO A 92 15.83 -0.16 -32.31
C PRO A 92 16.22 -1.13 -33.44
N GLN A 93 17.04 -2.14 -33.16
CA GLN A 93 17.29 -3.30 -34.02
C GLN A 93 16.51 -4.51 -33.47
N LEU A 94 15.17 -4.40 -33.49
CA LEU A 94 14.19 -5.40 -33.03
C LEU A 94 14.14 -6.65 -33.95
N THR A 95 15.30 -7.21 -34.29
CA THR A 95 15.49 -8.48 -35.01
C THR A 95 15.91 -9.61 -34.09
N VAL A 96 15.94 -9.39 -32.77
CA VAL A 96 15.92 -10.51 -31.83
C VAL A 96 14.49 -11.04 -31.87
N THR A 97 14.27 -12.01 -32.76
CA THR A 97 13.17 -12.97 -32.64
C THR A 97 13.12 -13.37 -31.18
N VAL A 98 12.16 -12.83 -30.42
CA VAL A 98 11.91 -13.31 -29.06
C VAL A 98 11.55 -14.78 -29.28
N PRO A 99 12.38 -15.77 -28.86
CA PRO A 99 12.14 -17.18 -29.21
C PRO A 99 10.75 -17.65 -28.77
N ALA A 100 10.19 -16.98 -27.77
CA ALA A 100 8.81 -17.16 -27.34
C ALA A 100 7.76 -16.91 -28.45
N LEU A 101 7.99 -16.00 -29.40
CA LEU A 101 7.05 -15.71 -30.50
C LEU A 101 6.90 -16.90 -31.45
N GLU A 102 8.03 -17.49 -31.86
CA GLU A 102 8.05 -18.69 -32.71
C GLU A 102 7.41 -19.87 -31.98
N ARG A 103 7.72 -20.04 -30.68
CA ARG A 103 7.09 -21.06 -29.85
C ARG A 103 5.59 -20.87 -29.70
N TRP A 104 5.12 -19.66 -29.41
CA TRP A 104 3.69 -19.37 -29.31
C TRP A 104 2.95 -19.63 -30.62
N THR A 105 3.61 -19.36 -31.74
CA THR A 105 3.09 -19.69 -33.07
C THR A 105 2.99 -21.20 -33.26
N ALA A 106 4.02 -21.96 -32.86
CA ALA A 106 4.01 -23.43 -32.92
C ALA A 106 2.94 -24.05 -31.99
N VAL A 107 2.81 -23.56 -30.76
CA VAL A 107 1.76 -23.97 -29.80
C VAL A 107 0.37 -23.70 -30.38
N ALA A 108 0.14 -22.50 -30.93
CA ALA A 108 -1.15 -22.15 -31.53
C ALA A 108 -1.51 -23.05 -32.72
N GLN A 109 -0.54 -23.32 -33.61
CA GLN A 109 -0.73 -24.25 -34.73
C GLN A 109 -1.08 -25.66 -34.25
N ARG A 110 -0.40 -26.16 -33.21
CA ARG A 110 -0.65 -27.48 -32.62
C ARG A 110 -2.07 -27.59 -32.06
N LEU A 111 -2.55 -26.53 -31.43
CA LEU A 111 -3.87 -26.44 -30.80
C LEU A 111 -4.99 -26.05 -31.77
N GLY A 112 -4.67 -25.75 -33.04
CA GLY A 112 -5.64 -25.27 -34.02
C GLY A 112 -6.19 -23.88 -33.68
N LEU A 113 -5.43 -23.06 -32.94
CA LEU A 113 -5.78 -21.68 -32.64
C LEU A 113 -5.33 -20.74 -33.75
N THR A 114 -6.19 -19.79 -34.11
CA THR A 114 -5.84 -18.68 -35.00
C THR A 114 -5.32 -17.52 -34.16
N LEU A 115 -4.05 -17.17 -34.31
CA LEU A 115 -3.48 -15.99 -33.67
C LEU A 115 -3.91 -14.73 -34.43
N LEU A 116 -4.69 -13.87 -33.77
CA LEU A 116 -5.13 -12.60 -34.34
C LEU A 116 -4.01 -11.55 -34.32
N ARG A 117 -3.24 -11.53 -33.23
CA ARG A 117 -2.07 -10.67 -33.03
C ARG A 117 -1.10 -11.32 -32.05
N THR A 118 0.16 -10.94 -32.16
CA THR A 118 1.14 -11.21 -31.12
C THR A 118 1.84 -9.92 -30.72
N LEU A 119 1.60 -9.47 -29.50
CA LEU A 119 2.11 -8.20 -29.00
C LEU A 119 3.30 -8.47 -28.08
N VAL A 120 4.30 -7.60 -28.14
CA VAL A 120 5.44 -7.62 -27.22
C VAL A 120 5.46 -6.33 -26.42
N VAL A 121 5.56 -6.44 -25.10
CA VAL A 121 5.56 -5.31 -24.16
C VAL A 121 6.89 -5.30 -23.43
N GLY A 122 7.70 -4.29 -23.69
CA GLY A 122 8.93 -3.98 -22.97
C GLY A 122 8.73 -2.93 -21.87
N PRO A 123 9.81 -2.51 -21.20
CA PRO A 123 9.74 -1.53 -20.11
C PRO A 123 9.36 -0.11 -20.59
N ALA A 124 9.77 0.28 -21.80
CA ALA A 124 9.53 1.61 -22.36
C ALA A 124 8.60 1.63 -23.58
N HIS A 125 8.64 0.55 -24.38
CA HIS A 125 7.91 0.45 -25.64
C HIS A 125 7.23 -0.92 -25.78
N TRP A 126 6.16 -0.96 -26.57
CA TRP A 126 5.51 -2.19 -27.01
C TRP A 126 5.33 -2.14 -28.53
N TRP A 127 5.20 -3.30 -29.17
CA TRP A 127 4.98 -3.40 -30.61
C TRP A 127 4.17 -4.64 -30.98
N ASP A 128 3.66 -4.66 -32.21
CA ASP A 128 3.08 -5.85 -32.82
C ASP A 128 4.19 -6.64 -33.53
N ALA A 129 4.25 -7.95 -33.33
CA ALA A 129 5.23 -8.83 -33.95
C ALA A 129 5.15 -8.83 -35.48
N GLU A 130 3.99 -8.51 -36.06
CA GLU A 130 3.84 -8.33 -37.52
C GLU A 130 4.46 -7.01 -38.02
N ALA A 131 4.62 -6.02 -37.14
CA ALA A 131 5.14 -4.69 -37.46
C ALA A 131 6.20 -4.22 -36.42
N PRO A 132 7.33 -4.94 -36.27
CA PRO A 132 8.32 -4.67 -35.23
C PRO A 132 9.05 -3.33 -35.40
N TYR A 133 9.00 -2.74 -36.60
CA TYR A 133 9.59 -1.44 -36.91
C TYR A 133 8.76 -0.23 -36.44
N LEU A 134 7.60 -0.46 -35.80
CA LEU A 134 6.72 0.59 -35.28
C LEU A 134 6.53 0.48 -33.75
N PRO A 135 7.59 0.63 -32.94
CA PRO A 135 7.46 0.62 -31.50
C PRO A 135 6.61 1.81 -31.01
N ARG A 136 5.67 1.53 -30.12
CA ARG A 136 4.79 2.51 -29.48
C ARG A 136 5.16 2.64 -28.00
N PRO A 137 5.15 3.85 -27.42
CA PRO A 137 5.52 4.02 -26.03
C PRO A 137 4.46 3.42 -25.08
N VAL A 138 4.90 2.76 -24.01
CA VAL A 138 4.02 2.10 -23.02
C VAL A 138 3.05 3.06 -22.34
N ARG A 139 3.38 4.36 -22.27
CA ARG A 139 2.46 5.39 -21.76
C ARG A 139 1.08 5.40 -22.46
N LEU A 140 1.01 5.01 -23.74
CA LEU A 140 -0.26 4.93 -24.47
C LEU A 140 -1.21 3.88 -23.88
N VAL A 141 -0.68 2.83 -23.26
CA VAL A 141 -1.47 1.83 -22.53
C VAL A 141 -2.11 2.47 -21.30
N ALA A 142 -1.36 3.29 -20.56
CA ALA A 142 -1.87 4.02 -19.41
C ALA A 142 -2.90 5.09 -19.82
N ASP A 143 -2.73 5.69 -21.00
CA ASP A 143 -3.61 6.73 -21.54
C ASP A 143 -4.89 6.17 -22.21
N SER A 144 -5.02 4.84 -22.34
CA SER A 144 -6.18 4.19 -22.97
C SER A 144 -7.50 4.54 -22.26
N ALA A 145 -8.56 4.72 -23.06
CA ALA A 145 -9.93 4.91 -22.59
C ALA A 145 -10.46 3.71 -21.78
N VAL A 146 -9.93 2.51 -22.02
CA VAL A 146 -10.26 1.31 -21.26
C VAL A 146 -9.56 1.29 -19.91
N ASN A 147 -8.27 1.65 -19.85
CA ASN A 147 -7.57 1.80 -18.57
C ASN A 147 -8.32 2.78 -17.66
N ALA A 148 -8.66 3.92 -18.24
CA ALA A 148 -9.50 4.95 -17.68
C ALA A 148 -10.85 4.46 -17.12
N GLN A 149 -11.59 3.70 -17.92
CA GLN A 149 -12.88 3.14 -17.51
C GLN A 149 -12.72 2.13 -16.38
N LEU A 150 -11.73 1.25 -16.48
CA LEU A 150 -11.44 0.23 -15.48
C LEU A 150 -11.04 0.84 -14.14
N VAL A 151 -10.19 1.87 -14.15
CA VAL A 151 -9.85 2.66 -12.98
C VAL A 151 -11.09 3.30 -12.35
N ALA A 152 -11.96 3.93 -13.15
CA ALA A 152 -13.22 4.49 -12.65
C ALA A 152 -14.15 3.42 -12.06
N MET A 153 -14.08 2.18 -12.57
CA MET A 153 -14.90 1.05 -12.12
C MET A 153 -14.35 0.32 -10.89
N GLY A 154 -13.26 0.74 -10.28
CA GLY A 154 -12.72 0.03 -9.12
C GLY A 154 -11.50 -0.85 -9.40
N SER A 155 -11.10 -0.97 -10.67
CA SER A 155 -10.05 -1.88 -11.12
C SER A 155 -8.72 -1.15 -11.19
N GLY A 156 -7.69 -1.73 -10.61
CA GLY A 156 -6.36 -1.12 -10.56
C GLY A 156 -5.30 -2.11 -10.98
N ALA A 157 -4.76 -1.93 -12.19
CA ALA A 157 -3.40 -2.28 -12.51
C ALA A 157 -2.50 -1.64 -11.44
N GLU A 158 -1.90 -2.46 -10.58
CA GLU A 158 -0.98 -1.97 -9.57
C GLU A 158 0.17 -1.21 -10.22
N PRO A 159 0.49 0.02 -9.79
CA PRO A 159 1.87 0.45 -9.92
C PRO A 159 2.72 -0.58 -9.17
N GLY A 160 3.75 -1.12 -9.85
CA GLY A 160 4.62 -2.15 -9.31
C GLY A 160 4.96 -1.88 -7.85
N SER A 161 4.78 -2.91 -7.00
CA SER A 161 5.08 -2.77 -5.58
C SER A 161 6.56 -2.44 -5.46
N LEU A 162 6.91 -1.25 -4.95
CA LEU A 162 8.30 -0.85 -4.72
C LEU A 162 9.12 -1.94 -3.99
N CYS A 163 8.45 -2.73 -3.13
CA CYS A 163 9.07 -3.82 -2.38
C CYS A 163 9.53 -4.98 -3.27
N ARG A 164 8.86 -5.22 -4.39
CA ARG A 164 9.21 -6.27 -5.37
C ARG A 164 10.10 -5.74 -6.49
N ASP A 165 9.95 -4.48 -6.87
CA ASP A 165 10.44 -4.01 -8.18
C ASP A 165 11.61 -3.01 -8.13
N SER A 166 12.12 -2.59 -6.96
CA SER A 166 13.20 -1.60 -6.91
C SER A 166 14.59 -2.22 -6.81
N LEU A 167 15.55 -1.66 -7.56
CA LEU A 167 17.00 -1.83 -7.38
C LEU A 167 17.49 -1.45 -5.96
N ASP A 168 16.66 -0.75 -5.19
CA ASP A 168 16.96 -0.29 -3.83
C ASP A 168 16.56 -1.30 -2.73
N ARG A 169 16.21 -2.56 -3.06
CA ARG A 169 15.72 -3.56 -2.08
C ARG A 169 16.64 -3.73 -0.87
N ASP A 170 17.94 -3.82 -1.11
CA ASP A 170 18.93 -3.98 -0.05
C ASP A 170 19.04 -2.72 0.80
N ARG A 171 18.90 -1.53 0.20
CA ARG A 171 18.87 -0.25 0.93
C ARG A 171 17.64 -0.13 1.82
N TRP A 172 16.47 -0.62 1.38
CA TRP A 172 15.27 -0.67 2.22
C TRP A 172 15.47 -1.58 3.42
N ARG A 173 16.10 -2.74 3.19
CA ARG A 173 16.36 -3.74 4.22
C ARG A 173 17.34 -3.23 5.28
N GLU A 174 18.50 -2.77 4.86
CA GLU A 174 19.53 -2.22 5.74
C GLU A 174 18.96 -1.07 6.58
N ARG A 175 18.23 -0.15 5.93
CA ARG A 175 17.61 0.96 6.62
C ARG A 175 16.47 0.52 7.54
N GLY A 176 15.67 -0.45 7.14
CA GLY A 176 14.61 -1.03 7.95
C GLY A 176 15.16 -1.56 9.27
N ILE A 177 16.20 -2.39 9.19
CA ILE A 177 16.91 -2.92 10.36
C ILE A 177 17.46 -1.79 11.22
N ARG A 178 18.15 -0.80 10.63
CA ARG A 178 18.73 0.33 11.37
C ARG A 178 17.69 1.19 12.10
N VAL A 179 16.53 1.42 11.48
CA VAL A 179 15.54 2.38 12.00
C VAL A 179 14.52 1.69 12.93
N PHE A 180 14.11 0.47 12.59
CA PHE A 180 12.99 -0.25 13.19
C PHE A 180 13.30 -1.70 13.58
N GLY A 181 14.54 -2.17 13.42
CA GLY A 181 14.95 -3.47 13.93
C GLY A 181 14.77 -3.57 15.43
N ALA A 182 14.55 -4.78 15.94
CA ALA A 182 14.59 -5.02 17.37
C ALA A 182 16.01 -4.75 17.87
N ASP A 183 16.15 -4.02 18.99
CA ASP A 183 17.39 -3.99 19.77
C ASP A 183 17.62 -5.40 20.35
N GLU A 184 18.07 -6.34 19.53
CA GLU A 184 18.62 -7.62 19.97
C GLU A 184 20.15 -7.55 19.86
N GLY A 185 20.76 -6.94 20.87
CA GLY A 185 22.21 -6.93 21.05
C GLY A 185 22.55 -6.59 22.51
N PRO A 186 23.45 -7.36 23.16
CA PRO A 186 23.64 -7.31 24.61
C PRO A 186 24.22 -5.97 25.02
N HIS A 187 23.88 -5.55 26.24
CA HIS A 187 24.64 -4.56 26.99
C HIS A 187 26.13 -4.89 26.94
N THR A 188 26.85 -4.29 26.00
CA THR A 188 28.29 -4.09 26.13
C THR A 188 28.46 -2.96 27.11
N ALA A 189 28.52 -3.34 28.39
CA ALA A 189 29.27 -2.58 29.37
C ALA A 189 30.63 -2.20 28.75
N GLY A 190 30.94 -0.92 28.69
CA GLY A 190 32.29 -0.48 28.37
C GLY A 190 32.43 0.76 27.49
N SER A 191 31.98 1.91 27.98
CA SER A 191 32.86 3.10 27.90
C SER A 191 32.64 3.94 29.14
N ALA A 192 33.16 3.43 30.25
CA ALA A 192 33.40 4.21 31.44
C ALA A 192 34.47 5.26 31.10
N VAL A 193 34.07 6.52 30.98
CA VAL A 193 34.98 7.64 31.18
C VAL A 193 35.28 7.70 32.68
N PRO A 194 36.56 7.66 33.13
CA PRO A 194 36.86 7.69 34.55
C PRO A 194 36.65 9.13 35.05
N VAL A 195 35.51 9.38 35.68
CA VAL A 195 35.33 10.57 36.51
C VAL A 195 35.98 10.28 37.86
N ARG A 196 37.11 10.95 38.04
CA ARG A 196 37.95 10.95 39.23
C ARG A 196 37.12 11.36 40.45
N GLU A 197 37.15 10.50 41.47
CA GLU A 197 36.59 10.77 42.79
C GLU A 197 37.16 12.07 43.37
N ALA A 198 36.26 12.92 43.87
CA ALA A 198 36.58 13.91 44.89
C ALA A 198 35.51 13.80 45.98
N SER A 199 35.91 13.14 47.06
CA SER A 199 35.17 13.00 48.31
C SER A 199 34.83 14.37 48.91
N GLY A 200 33.61 14.52 49.42
CA GLY A 200 33.13 15.75 50.05
C GLY A 200 31.87 15.49 50.88
N GLN A 201 32.11 15.05 52.11
CA GLN A 201 31.20 14.77 53.24
C GLN A 201 30.24 15.92 53.62
N GLY A 202 29.05 15.58 54.15
CA GLY A 202 28.21 16.48 54.97
C GLY A 202 26.69 16.26 54.80
N THR A 203 26.10 15.23 55.41
CA THR A 203 25.30 15.24 56.66
C THR A 203 23.88 15.85 56.60
N ALA A 204 22.91 14.94 56.82
CA ALA A 204 21.80 15.01 57.80
C ALA A 204 20.42 15.59 57.43
N ASP A 205 19.43 14.72 57.67
CA ASP A 205 18.09 14.93 58.26
C ASP A 205 16.92 15.48 57.43
N ARG A 206 15.95 14.60 57.12
CA ARG A 206 14.69 14.50 57.89
C ARG A 206 13.75 13.39 57.38
N GLU A 207 13.23 12.61 58.32
CA GLU A 207 12.21 11.55 58.17
C GLU A 207 10.76 12.07 58.26
N ALA A 208 9.88 11.50 57.41
CA ALA A 208 8.52 10.93 57.62
C ALA A 208 7.32 11.82 58.10
N PRO A 209 6.03 11.37 58.04
CA PRO A 209 5.48 10.09 57.53
C PRO A 209 4.17 10.18 56.66
N ASP A 210 3.81 9.03 56.10
CA ASP A 210 2.49 8.45 55.74
C ASP A 210 1.22 9.31 55.62
N ARG A 211 0.53 9.15 54.47
CA ARG A 211 -0.93 8.97 54.42
C ARG A 211 -1.33 8.02 53.28
N LYS A 212 -1.74 6.81 53.66
CA LYS A 212 -2.55 5.88 52.87
C LYS A 212 -3.90 6.52 52.56
N GLU A 213 -4.23 6.65 51.28
CA GLU A 213 -5.62 6.60 50.83
C GLU A 213 -5.79 5.41 49.87
N LEU A 214 -6.45 4.38 50.41
CA LEU A 214 -7.05 3.30 49.65
C LEU A 214 -8.27 3.86 48.91
N GLY A 215 -8.32 3.75 47.59
CA GLY A 215 -9.50 4.14 46.83
C GLY A 215 -9.46 3.72 45.36
N GLY A 216 -10.08 2.56 45.08
CA GLY A 216 -10.81 2.31 43.83
C GLY A 216 -10.01 2.16 42.55
N GLY A 217 -9.70 0.90 42.20
CA GLY A 217 -9.27 0.55 40.85
C GLY A 217 -10.33 0.89 39.80
N GLY A 218 -9.94 1.74 38.85
CA GLY A 218 -10.61 1.93 37.58
C GLY A 218 -9.54 1.84 36.49
N THR A 219 -9.40 0.67 35.88
CA THR A 219 -8.57 0.45 34.69
C THR A 219 -9.25 1.08 33.48
N GLY A 220 -9.12 2.40 33.33
CA GLY A 220 -9.36 3.12 32.09
C GLY A 220 -8.02 3.49 31.42
N PRO A 221 -7.98 3.66 30.09
CA PRO A 221 -6.77 4.14 29.41
C PRO A 221 -6.39 5.52 29.97
N ALA A 222 -5.13 5.67 30.36
CA ALA A 222 -4.60 6.90 30.95
C ALA A 222 -4.69 8.09 29.98
N ALA A 223 -5.03 9.25 30.53
CA ALA A 223 -5.00 10.57 29.91
C ALA A 223 -3.78 10.79 29.00
N PRO A 224 -3.94 11.32 27.77
CA PRO A 224 -2.81 11.85 27.03
C PRO A 224 -2.28 13.12 27.74
N PRO A 225 -1.00 13.17 28.17
CA PRO A 225 -0.41 14.37 28.76
C PRO A 225 -0.50 15.60 27.82
N PRO A 226 -0.49 16.84 28.35
CA PRO A 226 -0.61 18.08 27.56
C PRO A 226 0.45 18.26 26.46
N GLY A 227 1.55 17.51 26.47
CA GLY A 227 2.54 17.46 25.38
C GLY A 227 2.11 16.66 24.14
N ASP A 228 1.00 15.94 24.20
CA ASP A 228 0.58 15.03 23.12
C ASP A 228 -0.02 15.76 21.92
N LEU A 229 -0.80 16.83 22.14
CA LEU A 229 -1.39 17.62 21.04
C LEU A 229 -0.31 18.36 20.24
N ASP A 230 0.68 18.95 20.91
CA ASP A 230 1.78 19.64 20.22
C ASP A 230 2.69 18.66 19.46
N ARG A 231 2.87 17.45 20.00
CA ARG A 231 3.55 16.37 19.29
C ARG A 231 2.75 15.93 18.06
N ALA A 232 1.43 15.76 18.18
CA ALA A 232 0.55 15.42 17.07
C ALA A 232 0.55 16.51 15.97
N ARG A 233 0.48 17.80 16.35
CA ARG A 233 0.61 18.93 15.42
C ARG A 233 1.97 18.94 14.71
N SER A 234 3.05 18.62 15.44
CA SER A 234 4.39 18.52 14.86
C SER A 234 4.49 17.39 13.84
N ARG A 235 3.82 16.27 14.08
CA ARG A 235 3.71 15.15 13.13
C ARG A 235 2.91 15.51 11.89
N LEU A 236 1.80 16.25 12.01
CA LEU A 236 1.06 16.79 10.85
C LEU A 236 1.96 17.65 9.96
N ARG A 237 2.72 18.59 10.56
CA ARG A 237 3.67 19.46 9.85
C ARG A 237 4.80 18.67 9.20
N LEU A 238 5.29 17.62 9.85
CA LEU A 238 6.31 16.74 9.28
C LEU A 238 5.79 16.02 8.04
N TRP A 239 4.58 15.45 8.10
CA TRP A 239 3.92 14.83 6.96
C TRP A 239 3.69 15.80 5.81
N ASP A 240 3.17 17.00 6.09
CA ASP A 240 2.96 18.04 5.09
C ASP A 240 4.25 18.41 4.33
N ARG A 241 5.36 18.58 5.06
CA ARG A 241 6.68 18.82 4.45
C ARG A 241 7.19 17.63 3.64
N ALA A 242 7.04 16.41 4.14
CA ALA A 242 7.48 15.20 3.43
C ALA A 242 6.71 15.01 2.12
N VAL A 243 5.39 15.17 2.17
CA VAL A 243 4.49 15.11 1.01
C VAL A 243 4.83 16.21 0.01
N SER A 244 5.06 17.43 0.47
CA SER A 244 5.45 18.56 -0.40
C SER A 244 6.79 18.32 -1.09
N ARG A 245 7.80 17.80 -0.38
CA ARG A 245 9.11 17.42 -0.97
C ARG A 245 8.96 16.36 -2.06
N VAL A 246 8.20 15.30 -1.77
CA VAL A 246 7.88 14.24 -2.74
C VAL A 246 7.07 14.75 -3.94
N GLY A 247 6.15 15.69 -3.70
CA GLY A 247 5.37 16.35 -4.75
C GLY A 247 6.23 17.22 -5.68
N ALA A 248 7.27 17.85 -5.16
CA ALA A 248 8.23 18.64 -5.94
C ALA A 248 9.21 17.77 -6.74
N GLN A 249 9.60 16.60 -6.22
CA GLN A 249 10.52 15.66 -6.86
C GLN A 249 9.78 14.39 -7.32
N ARG A 250 8.78 14.54 -8.20
CA ARG A 250 7.88 13.43 -8.60
C ARG A 250 8.60 12.26 -9.27
N GLU A 251 9.70 12.50 -9.95
CA GLU A 251 10.48 11.48 -10.66
C GLU A 251 11.48 10.78 -9.72
N ASP A 252 11.94 11.46 -8.68
CA ASP A 252 12.94 10.97 -7.71
C ASP A 252 12.38 10.83 -6.28
N TRP A 253 11.08 10.53 -6.19
CA TRP A 253 10.35 10.52 -4.92
C TRP A 253 10.86 9.45 -3.96
N VAL A 254 11.35 8.33 -4.50
CA VAL A 254 11.91 7.21 -3.73
C VAL A 254 13.15 7.66 -2.96
N HIS A 255 14.13 8.26 -3.64
CA HIS A 255 15.32 8.79 -2.97
C HIS A 255 14.99 10.00 -2.08
N THR A 256 13.97 10.79 -2.44
CA THR A 256 13.50 11.89 -1.60
C THR A 256 13.07 11.42 -0.21
N VAL A 257 12.28 10.34 -0.12
CA VAL A 257 11.87 9.78 1.18
C VAL A 257 13.05 9.14 1.90
N LEU A 258 13.94 8.46 1.17
CA LEU A 258 15.18 7.93 1.74
C LEU A 258 16.13 9.01 2.27
N ARG A 259 16.07 10.26 1.81
CA ARG A 259 16.91 11.33 2.36
C ARG A 259 16.43 11.84 3.72
N LEU A 260 15.20 11.49 4.14
CA LEU A 260 14.71 11.84 5.48
C LEU A 260 15.56 11.15 6.55
N SER A 261 15.82 11.84 7.66
CA SER A 261 16.55 11.27 8.78
C SER A 261 15.80 10.09 9.43
N ASP A 262 16.53 9.22 10.13
CA ASP A 262 15.94 8.08 10.84
C ASP A 262 14.92 8.54 11.91
N HIS A 263 15.14 9.70 12.52
CA HIS A 263 14.18 10.32 13.43
C HIS A 263 12.90 10.75 12.70
N GLU A 264 13.02 11.42 11.54
CA GLU A 264 11.85 11.80 10.74
C GLU A 264 11.04 10.57 10.30
N LEU A 265 11.69 9.48 9.88
CA LEU A 265 10.98 8.25 9.50
C LEU A 265 10.22 7.63 10.68
N ARG A 266 10.79 7.63 11.89
CA ARG A 266 10.10 7.15 13.10
C ARG A 266 8.91 8.03 13.46
N GLU A 267 9.05 9.36 13.41
CA GLU A 267 7.94 10.27 13.73
C GLU A 267 6.82 10.24 12.68
N LEU A 268 7.14 9.99 11.40
CA LEU A 268 6.13 9.75 10.36
C LEU A 268 5.27 8.52 10.69
N VAL A 269 5.92 7.40 11.05
CA VAL A 269 5.20 6.15 11.43
C VAL A 269 4.42 6.36 12.73
N ALA A 270 5.01 7.02 13.73
CA ALA A 270 4.34 7.29 15.00
C ALA A 270 3.09 8.18 14.85
N GLY A 271 3.05 9.06 13.84
CA GLY A 271 1.84 9.82 13.52
C GLY A 271 0.66 8.97 13.02
N LEU A 272 0.91 7.78 12.50
CA LEU A 272 -0.13 6.86 12.02
C LEU A 272 -0.62 5.90 13.11
N GLU A 273 0.15 5.75 14.19
CA GLU A 273 -0.13 4.86 15.31
C GLU A 273 -1.26 5.38 16.21
N ASP A 274 -1.40 6.70 16.32
CA ASP A 274 -2.46 7.40 17.04
C ASP A 274 -3.70 7.61 16.15
N HIS A 275 -4.90 7.33 16.68
CA HIS A 275 -6.13 7.38 15.90
C HIS A 275 -6.52 8.81 15.49
N ALA A 276 -6.44 9.78 16.40
CA ALA A 276 -6.80 11.17 16.11
C ALA A 276 -5.83 11.80 15.11
N THR A 277 -4.53 11.59 15.30
CA THR A 277 -3.48 12.07 14.39
C THR A 277 -3.63 11.44 13.01
N ARG A 278 -3.89 10.13 12.93
CA ARG A 278 -4.10 9.44 11.66
C ARG A 278 -5.32 9.95 10.90
N ASP A 279 -6.44 10.18 11.58
CA ASP A 279 -7.64 10.70 10.94
C ASP A 279 -7.42 12.15 10.46
N ALA A 280 -6.75 12.98 11.25
CA ALA A 280 -6.33 14.32 10.82
C ALA A 280 -5.34 14.30 9.65
N LEU A 281 -4.45 13.29 9.55
CA LEU A 281 -3.56 13.09 8.40
C LEU A 281 -4.35 12.72 7.13
N LEU A 282 -5.30 11.79 7.22
CA LEU A 282 -6.17 11.45 6.10
C LEU A 282 -6.98 12.67 5.65
N TYR A 283 -7.47 13.46 6.60
CA TYR A 283 -8.19 14.70 6.33
C TYR A 283 -7.30 15.77 5.68
N LEU A 284 -6.05 15.92 6.13
CA LEU A 284 -5.04 16.76 5.48
C LEU A 284 -4.86 16.36 4.01
N TRP A 285 -4.71 15.07 3.73
CA TRP A 285 -4.44 14.60 2.37
C TRP A 285 -5.65 14.73 1.45
N LEU A 286 -6.87 14.55 1.98
CA LEU A 286 -8.12 14.71 1.24
C LEU A 286 -8.44 16.19 0.96
N THR A 287 -8.19 17.09 1.90
CA THR A 287 -8.52 18.52 1.76
C THR A 287 -7.38 19.36 1.19
N GLY A 288 -6.13 18.89 1.30
CA GLY A 288 -4.93 19.67 1.00
C GLY A 288 -4.66 20.81 1.98
N SER A 289 -5.34 20.85 3.14
CA SER A 289 -5.26 21.98 4.08
C SER A 289 -4.71 21.58 5.45
N LEU A 290 -3.48 22.01 5.74
CA LEU A 290 -2.84 21.83 7.04
C LEU A 290 -3.58 22.55 8.17
N GLU A 291 -4.12 23.73 7.89
CA GLU A 291 -4.89 24.52 8.86
C GLU A 291 -6.15 23.77 9.31
N ARG A 292 -6.94 23.27 8.35
CA ARG A 292 -8.15 22.48 8.64
C ARG A 292 -7.83 21.20 9.40
N ALA A 293 -6.75 20.51 9.03
CA ALA A 293 -6.30 19.32 9.73
C ALA A 293 -5.85 19.59 11.16
N GLN A 294 -5.19 20.73 11.43
CA GLN A 294 -4.80 21.12 12.79
C GLN A 294 -6.02 21.47 13.66
N ALA A 295 -7.00 22.17 13.11
CA ALA A 295 -8.26 22.47 13.81
C ALA A 295 -9.05 21.18 14.11
N ALA A 296 -9.20 20.29 13.12
CA ALA A 296 -9.82 18.97 13.33
C ALA A 296 -9.10 18.14 14.39
N LEU A 297 -7.76 18.11 14.37
CA LEU A 297 -6.95 17.38 15.35
C LEU A 297 -7.22 17.86 16.78
N GLU A 298 -7.32 19.17 16.96
CA GLU A 298 -7.65 19.77 18.26
C GLU A 298 -9.02 19.34 18.75
N GLY A 299 -10.05 19.42 17.89
CA GLY A 299 -11.40 18.98 18.24
C GLY A 299 -11.48 17.48 18.53
N LEU A 300 -10.76 16.64 17.78
CA LEU A 300 -10.67 15.19 18.04
C LEU A 300 -10.03 14.90 19.41
N HIS A 301 -8.95 15.60 19.78
CA HIS A 301 -8.32 15.43 21.09
C HIS A 301 -9.25 15.85 22.23
N VAL A 302 -9.99 16.96 22.05
CA VAL A 302 -10.97 17.40 23.04
C VAL A 302 -12.08 16.37 23.19
N ALA A 303 -12.64 15.88 22.08
CA ALA A 303 -13.68 14.84 22.10
C ALA A 303 -13.22 13.55 22.79
N LEU A 304 -11.99 13.09 22.50
CA LEU A 304 -11.41 11.90 23.14
C LEU A 304 -11.24 12.10 24.66
N ARG A 305 -10.78 13.27 25.10
CA ARG A 305 -10.66 13.59 26.54
C ARG A 305 -12.02 13.61 27.25
N HIS A 306 -13.05 14.13 26.59
CA HIS A 306 -14.42 14.06 27.11
C HIS A 306 -14.91 12.62 27.25
N LEU A 307 -14.70 11.77 26.24
CA LEU A 307 -15.09 10.36 26.26
C LEU A 307 -14.33 9.54 27.32
N SER A 308 -13.08 9.89 27.60
CA SER A 308 -12.26 9.26 28.65
C SER A 308 -12.61 9.71 30.07
N GLY A 309 -13.58 10.62 30.25
CA GLY A 309 -14.04 11.07 31.58
C GLY A 309 -13.18 12.16 32.20
N GLU A 310 -12.27 12.77 31.45
CA GLU A 310 -11.37 13.86 31.91
C GLU A 310 -11.96 15.27 31.72
N ALA A 311 -13.25 15.33 31.38
CA ALA A 311 -14.00 16.54 31.07
C ALA A 311 -13.91 17.64 32.15
N GLY A 312 -13.51 17.31 33.39
CA GLY A 312 -13.50 18.22 34.53
C GLY A 312 -12.32 19.21 34.64
N ARG A 313 -11.36 19.24 33.70
CA ARG A 313 -10.15 20.10 33.80
C ARG A 313 -9.79 20.90 32.55
N GLY A 314 -10.75 21.20 31.66
CA GLY A 314 -10.49 21.93 30.41
C GLY A 314 -11.53 22.99 30.07
N THR A 315 -11.11 24.02 29.35
CA THR A 315 -11.99 25.01 28.71
C THR A 315 -12.82 24.31 27.64
N GLU A 316 -14.11 24.66 27.54
CA GLU A 316 -15.01 24.15 26.49
C GLU A 316 -14.42 24.47 25.10
N PRO A 317 -14.34 23.48 24.17
CA PRO A 317 -13.79 23.73 22.84
C PRO A 317 -14.64 24.75 22.09
N ALA A 318 -13.98 25.59 21.29
CA ALA A 318 -14.69 26.51 20.41
C ALA A 318 -15.53 25.73 19.38
N THR A 319 -16.72 26.24 19.05
CA THR A 319 -17.70 25.54 18.22
C THR A 319 -17.16 25.18 16.83
N ASP A 320 -16.35 26.07 16.25
CA ASP A 320 -15.67 25.87 14.98
C ASP A 320 -14.69 24.69 14.99
N VAL A 321 -14.00 24.47 16.12
CA VAL A 321 -13.07 23.33 16.31
C VAL A 321 -13.83 22.00 16.38
N VAL A 322 -15.00 21.98 17.02
CA VAL A 322 -15.88 20.79 17.07
C VAL A 322 -16.46 20.48 15.69
N ASP A 323 -16.95 21.50 14.98
CA ASP A 323 -17.49 21.35 13.63
C ASP A 323 -16.44 20.80 12.67
N GLU A 324 -15.20 21.26 12.75
CA GLU A 324 -14.12 20.78 11.89
C GLU A 324 -13.70 19.34 12.22
N ALA A 325 -13.74 18.94 13.50
CA ALA A 325 -13.53 17.55 13.89
C ALA A 325 -14.64 16.61 13.36
N LEU A 326 -15.90 17.05 13.40
CA LEU A 326 -17.01 16.30 12.80
C LEU A 326 -16.83 16.17 11.28
N ARG A 327 -16.47 17.25 10.59
CA ARG A 327 -16.15 17.21 9.15
C ARG A 327 -15.01 16.24 8.88
N CYS A 328 -13.96 16.22 9.70
CA CYS A 328 -12.85 15.28 9.57
C CYS A 328 -13.34 13.82 9.65
N VAL A 329 -14.12 13.45 10.66
CA VAL A 329 -14.64 12.08 10.82
C VAL A 329 -15.47 11.66 9.61
N VAL A 330 -16.41 12.51 9.19
CA VAL A 330 -17.31 12.28 8.04
C VAL A 330 -16.53 12.18 6.71
N THR A 331 -15.51 13.01 6.54
CA THR A 331 -14.63 12.99 5.37
C THR A 331 -13.82 11.70 5.29
N VAL A 332 -13.22 11.30 6.41
CA VAL A 332 -12.40 10.09 6.50
C VAL A 332 -13.24 8.82 6.30
N SER A 333 -14.52 8.82 6.69
CA SER A 333 -15.45 7.72 6.40
C SER A 333 -15.88 7.64 4.93
N GLY A 334 -15.50 8.61 4.09
CA GLY A 334 -15.80 8.63 2.65
C GLY A 334 -17.01 9.49 2.26
N GLU A 335 -17.61 10.21 3.21
CA GLU A 335 -18.77 11.08 3.01
C GLU A 335 -18.30 12.54 2.85
N TRP A 336 -17.47 12.83 1.85
CA TRP A 336 -16.88 14.16 1.66
C TRP A 336 -17.51 14.93 0.50
N ASP A 337 -17.83 16.21 0.68
CA ASP A 337 -18.57 17.02 -0.31
C ASP A 337 -17.75 17.43 -1.56
N GLY A 338 -16.43 17.25 -1.56
CA GLY A 338 -15.54 17.67 -2.67
C GLY A 338 -14.71 16.53 -3.27
N PRO A 339 -14.09 16.72 -4.45
CA PRO A 339 -13.04 15.82 -4.88
C PRO A 339 -11.81 15.92 -3.95
N PRO A 340 -11.06 14.83 -3.73
CA PRO A 340 -9.81 14.88 -2.99
C PRO A 340 -8.79 15.83 -3.62
N HIS A 341 -7.95 16.41 -2.79
CA HIS A 341 -6.74 17.10 -3.25
C HIS A 341 -5.70 16.06 -3.71
N TRP A 342 -5.78 15.68 -4.99
CA TRP A 342 -5.04 14.55 -5.55
C TRP A 342 -3.53 14.65 -5.38
N ASP A 343 -2.94 15.84 -5.47
CA ASP A 343 -1.49 16.01 -5.33
C ASP A 343 -0.98 15.65 -3.92
N THR A 344 -1.72 16.02 -2.88
CA THR A 344 -1.36 15.68 -1.48
C THR A 344 -1.61 14.21 -1.21
N LEU A 345 -2.71 13.65 -1.73
CA LEU A 345 -3.02 12.24 -1.60
C LEU A 345 -2.01 11.34 -2.36
N ASP A 346 -1.53 11.78 -3.53
CA ASP A 346 -0.47 11.10 -4.29
C ASP A 346 0.89 11.17 -3.60
N GLY A 347 1.25 12.33 -3.06
CA GLY A 347 2.48 12.45 -2.28
C GLY A 347 2.46 11.60 -1.01
N ALA A 348 1.33 11.59 -0.28
CA ALA A 348 1.16 10.76 0.92
C ALA A 348 1.25 9.26 0.60
N HIS A 349 0.57 8.81 -0.46
CA HIS A 349 0.64 7.44 -0.93
C HIS A 349 2.07 7.00 -1.23
N ARG A 350 2.85 7.81 -1.95
CA ARG A 350 4.27 7.54 -2.24
C ARG A 350 5.11 7.42 -0.96
N VAL A 351 4.98 8.36 -0.02
CA VAL A 351 5.69 8.28 1.27
C VAL A 351 5.36 6.98 1.99
N LEU A 352 4.07 6.62 2.07
CA LEU A 352 3.62 5.40 2.73
C LEU A 352 4.13 4.12 2.04
N GLN A 353 4.21 4.09 0.71
CA GLN A 353 4.79 2.95 -0.03
C GLN A 353 6.25 2.71 0.39
N VAL A 354 7.03 3.78 0.53
CA VAL A 354 8.42 3.68 1.01
C VAL A 354 8.47 3.25 2.47
N LEU A 355 7.64 3.82 3.34
CA LEU A 355 7.60 3.41 4.75
C LEU A 355 7.24 1.93 4.92
N ALA A 356 6.29 1.42 4.13
CA ALA A 356 5.93 0.00 4.12
C ALA A 356 7.11 -0.88 3.66
N ALA A 357 7.89 -0.43 2.67
CA ALA A 357 9.08 -1.15 2.21
C ALA A 357 10.18 -1.20 3.29
N VAL A 358 10.46 -0.06 3.94
CA VAL A 358 11.44 0.03 5.03
C VAL A 358 11.01 -0.84 6.22
N LEU A 359 9.75 -0.79 6.63
CA LEU A 359 9.22 -1.59 7.74
C LEU A 359 9.25 -3.10 7.44
N ARG A 360 8.94 -3.49 6.20
CA ARG A 360 9.08 -4.88 5.75
C ARG A 360 10.53 -5.35 5.78
N GLY A 361 11.47 -4.47 5.43
CA GLY A 361 12.91 -4.72 5.54
C GLY A 361 13.40 -4.96 6.98
N ALA A 362 12.67 -4.45 7.97
CA ALA A 362 12.96 -4.63 9.39
C ALA A 362 12.39 -5.94 9.98
N LEU A 363 11.58 -6.69 9.22
CA LEU A 363 11.07 -7.98 9.68
C LEU A 363 12.20 -9.01 9.72
N PRO A 364 12.22 -9.91 10.73
CA PRO A 364 13.20 -10.97 10.80
C PRO A 364 13.12 -11.84 9.54
N ALA A 365 14.28 -12.16 8.95
CA ALA A 365 14.33 -13.11 7.85
C ALA A 365 13.87 -14.49 8.37
N ALA A 366 13.07 -15.20 7.57
CA ALA A 366 12.63 -16.56 7.88
C ALA A 366 13.77 -17.60 7.74
N GLU A 367 14.96 -17.31 8.27
CA GLU A 367 16.11 -18.19 8.24
C GLU A 367 16.30 -18.90 9.58
N HIS A 368 16.07 -20.21 9.51
CA HIS A 368 16.43 -21.28 10.45
C HIS A 368 15.86 -21.22 11.87
N PRO A 369 15.17 -22.28 12.33
CA PRO A 369 14.78 -22.40 13.73
C PRO A 369 16.04 -22.48 14.58
N VAL A 370 16.37 -21.41 15.29
CA VAL A 370 17.35 -21.45 16.36
C VAL A 370 16.81 -22.45 17.39
N PRO A 371 17.53 -23.54 17.70
CA PRO A 371 17.07 -24.48 18.72
C PRO A 371 16.92 -23.71 20.04
N PRO A 372 15.86 -24.00 20.83
CA PRO A 372 15.59 -23.25 22.05
C PRO A 372 16.81 -23.32 22.96
N ALA A 373 17.43 -22.17 23.20
CA ALA A 373 18.41 -22.02 24.27
C ALA A 373 17.74 -22.47 25.57
N GLY A 374 18.48 -23.30 26.31
CA GLY A 374 17.99 -24.09 27.42
C GLY A 374 17.17 -23.29 28.44
N ARG A 375 16.18 -23.98 29.01
CA ARG A 375 15.44 -23.55 30.20
C ARG A 375 16.41 -23.05 31.28
N GLY A 376 16.25 -21.80 31.69
CA GLY A 376 16.90 -21.27 32.87
C GLY A 376 16.58 -19.80 33.04
N SER A 377 15.96 -19.47 34.18
CA SER A 377 15.68 -18.13 34.71
C SER A 377 14.33 -17.52 34.31
N GLU A 378 13.37 -17.63 35.22
CA GLU A 378 12.19 -16.76 35.29
C GLU A 378 12.68 -15.32 35.52
N GLU A 379 12.68 -14.50 34.46
CA GLU A 379 12.78 -13.05 34.62
C GLU A 379 11.41 -12.48 35.02
N PRO A 380 11.35 -11.53 35.98
CA PRO A 380 10.10 -10.94 36.42
C PRO A 380 9.49 -10.11 35.29
N GLU A 381 8.20 -10.36 34.99
CA GLU A 381 7.48 -9.59 33.96
C GLU A 381 7.52 -8.08 34.26
N PRO A 382 7.97 -7.23 33.31
CA PRO A 382 7.85 -5.80 33.46
C PRO A 382 6.35 -5.43 33.40
N GLY A 383 5.92 -4.56 34.32
CA GLY A 383 4.54 -4.05 34.38
C GLY A 383 4.11 -3.31 33.09
N PRO A 384 2.85 -2.83 33.01
CA PRO A 384 2.23 -2.31 31.80
C PRO A 384 2.73 -0.89 31.46
N ALA A 385 4.03 -0.72 31.29
CA ALA A 385 4.60 0.38 30.54
C ALA A 385 4.54 -0.01 29.05
N GLN A 386 4.08 0.92 28.21
CA GLN A 386 3.87 0.74 26.77
C GLN A 386 5.08 0.06 26.11
N GLN A 387 4.99 -1.25 25.87
CA GLN A 387 6.01 -1.96 25.11
C GLN A 387 6.09 -1.31 23.72
N PRO A 388 7.29 -1.02 23.20
CA PRO A 388 7.44 -0.44 21.88
C PRO A 388 6.78 -1.37 20.85
N ARG A 389 5.82 -0.83 20.09
CA ARG A 389 5.15 -1.60 19.02
C ARG A 389 6.17 -2.21 18.08
N SER A 390 5.95 -3.48 17.75
CA SER A 390 6.86 -4.22 16.87
C SER A 390 6.86 -3.65 15.45
N ALA A 391 7.93 -3.90 14.68
CA ALA A 391 7.98 -3.54 13.26
C ALA A 391 6.78 -4.12 12.47
N GLN A 392 6.31 -5.30 12.86
CA GLN A 392 5.12 -5.94 12.32
C GLN A 392 3.84 -5.12 12.55
N GLU A 393 3.60 -4.63 13.77
CA GLU A 393 2.42 -3.82 14.10
C GLU A 393 2.43 -2.47 13.36
N ARG A 394 3.61 -1.87 13.23
CA ARG A 394 3.83 -0.67 12.42
C ARG A 394 3.54 -0.90 10.95
N LEU A 395 4.03 -2.02 10.39
CA LEU A 395 3.75 -2.40 9.00
C LEU A 395 2.26 -2.61 8.74
N VAL A 396 1.55 -3.26 9.68
CA VAL A 396 0.08 -3.42 9.63
C VAL A 396 -0.60 -2.05 9.61
N THR A 397 -0.16 -1.13 10.46
CA THR A 397 -0.72 0.23 10.53
C THR A 397 -0.50 1.00 9.23
N VAL A 398 0.73 1.04 8.71
CA VAL A 398 1.05 1.72 7.44
C VAL A 398 0.27 1.11 6.27
N THR A 399 0.17 -0.21 6.21
CA THR A 399 -0.55 -0.92 5.14
C THR A 399 -2.05 -0.69 5.21
N ALA A 400 -2.63 -0.62 6.41
CA ALA A 400 -4.04 -0.26 6.59
C ALA A 400 -4.34 1.16 6.10
N VAL A 401 -3.44 2.12 6.33
CA VAL A 401 -3.56 3.50 5.83
C VAL A 401 -3.41 3.55 4.31
N LEU A 402 -2.44 2.81 3.74
CA LEU A 402 -2.33 2.66 2.29
C LEU A 402 -3.61 2.11 1.67
N ALA A 403 -4.17 1.04 2.24
CA ALA A 403 -5.42 0.45 1.79
C ALA A 403 -6.61 1.43 1.87
N GLN A 404 -6.65 2.29 2.89
CA GLN A 404 -7.65 3.37 2.99
C GLN A 404 -7.49 4.41 1.87
N ILE A 405 -6.25 4.81 1.54
CA ILE A 405 -5.99 5.72 0.42
C ILE A 405 -6.39 5.06 -0.92
N GLU A 406 -6.13 3.77 -1.07
CA GLU A 406 -6.60 3.01 -2.23
C GLU A 406 -8.12 3.03 -2.36
N GLN A 407 -8.85 2.92 -1.25
CA GLN A 407 -10.30 3.10 -1.26
C GLN A 407 -10.72 4.49 -1.77
N TYR A 408 -10.04 5.56 -1.32
CA TYR A 408 -10.33 6.93 -1.80
C TYR A 408 -10.02 7.14 -3.27
N ARG A 409 -9.08 6.37 -3.83
CA ARG A 409 -8.78 6.35 -5.27
C ARG A 409 -9.78 5.53 -6.07
N GLY A 410 -10.76 4.92 -5.41
CA GLY A 410 -11.67 3.97 -6.05
C GLY A 410 -10.95 2.68 -6.43
N ARG A 411 -10.03 2.18 -5.61
CA ARG A 411 -9.29 0.93 -5.86
C ARG A 411 -9.48 -0.07 -4.71
N SER A 412 -10.75 -0.34 -4.37
CA SER A 412 -11.16 -1.22 -3.27
C SER A 412 -10.61 -2.64 -3.37
N HIS A 413 -10.50 -3.17 -4.59
CA HIS A 413 -9.92 -4.49 -4.84
C HIS A 413 -8.43 -4.51 -4.50
N THR A 414 -7.69 -3.46 -4.86
CA THR A 414 -6.28 -3.28 -4.52
C THR A 414 -6.11 -3.19 -3.01
N ALA A 415 -6.91 -2.36 -2.33
CA ALA A 415 -6.93 -2.26 -0.87
C ALA A 415 -7.12 -3.63 -0.20
N ALA A 416 -8.13 -4.40 -0.64
CA ALA A 416 -8.43 -5.72 -0.09
C ALA A 416 -7.32 -6.75 -0.36
N ARG A 417 -6.66 -6.70 -1.52
CA ARG A 417 -5.53 -7.57 -1.81
C ARG A 417 -4.30 -7.21 -0.97
N MET A 418 -3.92 -5.93 -0.87
CA MET A 418 -2.79 -5.50 -0.04
C MET A 418 -2.89 -6.02 1.39
N LEU A 419 -4.08 -5.96 1.98
CA LEU A 419 -4.35 -6.48 3.32
C LEU A 419 -4.23 -8.01 3.38
N ARG A 420 -4.77 -8.74 2.39
CA ARG A 420 -4.65 -10.21 2.30
C ARG A 420 -3.22 -10.69 2.07
N ASP A 421 -2.45 -9.97 1.27
CA ASP A 421 -1.06 -10.31 0.95
C ASP A 421 -0.19 -10.15 2.19
N LEU A 422 -0.38 -9.05 2.93
CA LEU A 422 0.30 -8.86 4.20
C LEU A 422 -0.13 -9.89 5.25
N ASP A 423 -1.42 -10.22 5.35
CA ASP A 423 -1.90 -11.25 6.28
C ASP A 423 -1.25 -12.62 5.97
N ARG A 424 -1.12 -12.98 4.69
CA ARG A 424 -0.40 -14.18 4.24
C ARG A 424 1.09 -14.14 4.53
N GLU A 425 1.74 -13.01 4.27
CA GLU A 425 3.16 -12.78 4.53
C GLU A 425 3.48 -12.96 6.03
N LEU A 426 2.70 -12.31 6.89
CA LEU A 426 2.85 -12.39 8.34
C LEU A 426 2.47 -13.76 8.92
N ALA A 427 1.52 -14.46 8.30
CA ALA A 427 1.17 -15.84 8.68
C ALA A 427 2.24 -16.85 8.27
N GLY A 428 3.00 -16.60 7.20
CA GLY A 428 4.12 -17.43 6.74
C GLY A 428 5.40 -17.24 7.55
N ALA A 429 5.59 -16.07 8.18
CA ALA A 429 6.77 -15.75 8.99
C ALA A 429 6.70 -16.24 10.45
N GLY A 430 5.57 -16.80 10.90
CA GLY A 430 5.35 -17.21 12.28
C GLY A 430 5.45 -18.73 12.50
N ASP A 431 6.44 -19.15 13.27
CA ASP A 431 6.64 -20.54 13.68
C ASP A 431 5.52 -21.05 14.62
N GLY A 432 4.95 -22.23 14.33
CA GLY A 432 4.21 -23.06 15.29
C GLY A 432 2.68 -23.25 15.11
N PRO A 433 2.17 -24.50 15.18
CA PRO A 433 0.74 -24.86 15.10
C PRO A 433 -0.13 -24.38 16.27
N ARG A 434 0.43 -23.66 17.26
CA ARG A 434 -0.30 -23.10 18.41
C ARG A 434 -1.02 -21.78 18.10
N ARG A 435 -0.51 -20.95 17.18
CA ARG A 435 -1.23 -19.73 16.71
C ARG A 435 -2.34 -20.03 15.69
N ARG A 436 -2.26 -21.17 14.98
CA ARG A 436 -3.33 -21.62 14.06
C ARG A 436 -4.67 -21.91 14.75
N ARG A 437 -4.68 -22.21 16.05
CA ARG A 437 -5.91 -22.49 16.83
C ARG A 437 -6.59 -21.26 17.43
N ALA A 438 -5.94 -20.09 17.38
CA ALA A 438 -6.51 -18.81 17.79
C ALA A 438 -6.87 -17.93 16.56
N ARG A 439 -7.46 -18.52 15.51
CA ARG A 439 -8.07 -17.76 14.39
C ARG A 439 -9.38 -17.09 14.86
N GLY A 440 -9.23 -16.21 15.85
CA GLY A 440 -10.09 -15.05 16.06
C GLY A 440 -9.69 -13.93 15.09
N ARG A 441 -10.49 -12.87 15.05
CA ARG A 441 -10.37 -11.71 14.15
C ARG A 441 -8.92 -11.21 14.07
N SER A 442 -8.34 -11.10 12.86
CA SER A 442 -7.08 -10.40 12.66
C SER A 442 -7.35 -8.90 12.45
N ALA A 443 -6.47 -8.02 12.94
CA ALA A 443 -6.63 -6.56 12.77
C ALA A 443 -6.73 -6.17 11.29
N LEU A 444 -5.99 -6.85 10.40
CA LEU A 444 -6.09 -6.68 8.95
C LEU A 444 -7.45 -7.15 8.42
N GLY A 445 -7.97 -8.27 8.91
CA GLY A 445 -9.31 -8.75 8.56
C GLY A 445 -10.43 -7.82 9.02
N ASP A 446 -10.28 -7.15 10.17
CA ASP A 446 -11.22 -6.12 10.64
C ASP A 446 -11.17 -4.86 9.77
N VAL A 447 -9.98 -4.40 9.39
CA VAL A 447 -9.82 -3.29 8.43
C VAL A 447 -10.41 -3.66 7.07
N GLN A 448 -10.14 -4.87 6.57
CA GLN A 448 -10.69 -5.33 5.30
C GLN A 448 -12.23 -5.37 5.33
N ARG A 449 -12.82 -5.88 6.42
CA ARG A 449 -14.28 -5.87 6.60
C ARG A 449 -14.83 -4.45 6.61
N ARG A 450 -14.22 -3.55 7.39
CA ARG A 450 -14.62 -2.14 7.44
C ARG A 450 -14.58 -1.50 6.05
N LEU A 451 -13.48 -1.67 5.33
CA LEU A 451 -13.34 -1.12 3.97
C LEU A 451 -14.36 -1.71 2.99
N SER A 452 -14.70 -3.00 3.12
CA SER A 452 -15.73 -3.63 2.26
C SER A 452 -17.15 -3.11 2.50
N THR A 453 -17.41 -2.51 3.66
CA THR A 453 -18.70 -1.89 3.98
C THR A 453 -18.79 -0.41 3.59
N VAL A 454 -17.66 0.23 3.28
CA VAL A 454 -17.63 1.63 2.84
C VAL A 454 -18.06 1.68 1.38
N VAL A 455 -19.14 2.41 1.11
CA VAL A 455 -19.60 2.67 -0.27
C VAL A 455 -18.48 3.37 -1.04
N ALA A 456 -18.31 3.02 -2.32
CA ALA A 456 -17.33 3.70 -3.17
C ALA A 456 -17.59 5.22 -3.12
N PRO A 457 -16.57 6.05 -2.84
CA PRO A 457 -16.79 7.49 -2.75
C PRO A 457 -17.35 8.06 -4.05
N TRP A 458 -18.29 9.01 -3.97
CA TRP A 458 -19.00 9.52 -5.15
C TRP A 458 -18.05 10.13 -6.19
N TRP A 459 -16.93 10.72 -5.77
CA TRP A 459 -15.95 11.32 -6.69
C TRP A 459 -15.26 10.29 -7.59
N CYS A 460 -15.34 9.00 -7.26
CA CYS A 460 -14.86 7.92 -8.11
C CYS A 460 -15.77 7.69 -9.34
N ALA A 461 -17.03 8.12 -9.29
CA ALA A 461 -18.01 7.89 -10.35
C ALA A 461 -17.86 8.85 -11.55
N ASP A 462 -17.35 10.07 -11.34
CA ASP A 462 -17.11 11.05 -12.42
C ASP A 462 -15.62 11.13 -12.80
N ARG A 463 -15.31 10.92 -14.09
CA ARG A 463 -13.95 11.02 -14.65
C ARG A 463 -13.29 12.39 -14.40
N ARG A 464 -14.06 13.46 -14.21
CA ARG A 464 -13.53 14.80 -13.93
C ARG A 464 -13.04 14.94 -12.49
N THR A 465 -13.54 14.12 -11.58
CA THR A 465 -13.23 14.16 -10.16
C THR A 465 -12.40 12.96 -9.71
N SER A 466 -12.49 11.84 -10.42
CA SER A 466 -11.82 10.58 -10.07
C SER A 466 -10.31 10.65 -10.31
N TRP A 467 -9.56 9.88 -9.52
CA TRP A 467 -8.12 9.71 -9.68
C TRP A 467 -7.80 9.17 -11.10
N PRO A 468 -6.77 9.67 -11.80
CA PRO A 468 -5.73 10.62 -11.37
C PRO A 468 -6.06 12.12 -11.58
N GLY A 469 -7.34 12.48 -11.68
CA GLY A 469 -7.82 13.86 -11.72
C GLY A 469 -7.77 14.55 -13.10
N ARG A 470 -8.46 15.71 -13.21
CA ARG A 470 -8.68 16.50 -14.45
C ARG A 470 -7.46 16.71 -15.35
N HIS A 471 -6.26 16.88 -14.77
CA HIS A 471 -5.03 17.19 -15.52
C HIS A 471 -4.47 16.02 -16.34
N THR A 472 -4.88 14.80 -16.02
CA THR A 472 -4.52 13.59 -16.78
C THR A 472 -5.52 13.38 -17.92
N TRP A 473 -6.80 13.67 -17.68
CA TRP A 473 -7.90 13.56 -18.64
C TRP A 473 -7.97 14.69 -19.68
N ALA A 474 -7.52 15.91 -19.33
CA ALA A 474 -7.49 17.04 -20.25
C ALA A 474 -6.41 16.91 -21.33
N ARG A 475 -5.37 16.08 -21.11
CA ARG A 475 -4.33 15.79 -22.10
C ARG A 475 -4.79 14.81 -23.19
N SER A 476 -5.92 14.13 -22.98
CA SER A 476 -6.48 13.12 -23.87
C SER A 476 -7.75 13.59 -24.62
N SER A 477 -8.13 14.86 -24.50
CA SER A 477 -9.13 15.46 -25.41
C SER A 477 -8.43 16.03 -26.65
N PRO A 478 -8.75 15.56 -27.88
CA PRO A 478 -8.37 16.30 -29.07
C PRO A 478 -9.01 17.69 -28.98
N ALA A 479 -8.26 18.73 -29.37
CA ALA A 479 -8.81 20.06 -29.50
C ALA A 479 -10.10 20.00 -30.34
N PRO A 480 -11.17 20.70 -29.97
CA PRO A 480 -12.33 20.82 -30.83
C PRO A 480 -11.87 21.44 -32.15
N ALA A 481 -12.27 20.81 -33.26
CA ALA A 481 -11.97 21.21 -34.63
C ALA A 481 -12.44 22.64 -34.93
#